data_AF-A0A9X0AAT1-F1
#
_entry.id   AF-A0A9X0AAT1-F1
#
_cell.length_a   1.000
_cell.length_b   1.000
_cell.length_c   1.000
_cell.angle_alpha   90.00
_cell.angle_beta   90.00
_cell.angle_gamma   90.00
#
_symmetry.space_group_name_H-M   'P 1'
#
loop_
_entity.id
_entity.type
_entity.pdbx_description
1 polymer ?
#
loop_
_entity_poly.entity_id
_entity_poly.type
_entity_poly.pdbx_seq_one_letter_code
_entity_poly.pdbx_strand_id
1 'polypeptide(L)'
;MGRLESLTAWALGRTPYEDQVIWPTPPDIFENSGYIQIYDEHGHPRNPETKRRERENIRAANEVMQVTGIVEDLTAVRAAAKLHNTQKIEETIRGLRILEAGRATLHAGVWGVIAFRRRVLLYRSYSDIGILALIQRERAGRSVTNLCFSGLHTVIAYHISDWVGCFLEVVLDQMFDENERKLTPQEVWIKYVADKLLYIGFRYITLHLRMFAMFYQFGLVKSNQILPPLMSLIPFSKTSILHAQPPPSANIISILSWSLALVRSTTPIVAVLFHGKIKYIVSRLMYRPIYKSLPRPTGESMFAGLGVEAPILEFDTPDDAELNGPVRGGEEDTLRALEGLPPLERTEPRSRRHTNASMSVDEDEDARPTLISFDVDSTSTPAEPTFGLGTWSAELRSANDPGQSKDIKYRKTGLTMLPTILAAEGFRELAASILITPLEALMIRFIGRAYGNRVGINLADFYKISFQMPSLKHLVASWAFQFIATGLVWGGFTFVIEYIADRKKKIAQV
;
A
#
# COMPACT_ATOMS: atom_id res chain seq x y z
N MET A 1 55.62 35.23 -33.95
CA MET A 1 54.39 35.58 -33.20
C MET A 1 53.26 34.78 -33.81
N GLY A 2 52.51 33.94 -33.08
CA GLY A 2 51.43 33.16 -33.72
C GLY A 2 50.87 31.92 -33.02
N ARG A 3 51.27 31.59 -31.78
CA ARG A 3 50.63 30.50 -31.00
C ARG A 3 50.08 30.93 -29.64
N LEU A 4 50.54 32.07 -29.14
CA LEU A 4 50.10 32.57 -27.84
C LEU A 4 48.67 33.11 -27.95
N GLU A 5 48.37 33.91 -28.98
CA GLU A 5 47.04 34.48 -29.22
C GLU A 5 45.95 33.41 -29.37
N SER A 6 46.23 32.31 -30.07
CA SER A 6 45.26 31.20 -30.19
C SER A 6 45.04 30.50 -28.85
N LEU A 7 46.08 30.38 -28.02
CA LEU A 7 45.99 29.76 -26.69
C LEU A 7 45.30 30.67 -25.69
N THR A 8 45.53 32.00 -25.72
CA THR A 8 44.79 32.96 -24.91
C THR A 8 43.33 33.04 -25.36
N ALA A 9 43.05 33.00 -26.66
CA ALA A 9 41.69 32.93 -27.17
C ALA A 9 40.97 31.68 -26.64
N TRP A 10 41.60 30.51 -26.73
CA TRP A 10 41.05 29.27 -26.17
C TRP A 10 40.88 29.31 -24.64
N ALA A 11 41.86 29.86 -23.91
CA ALA A 11 41.77 30.01 -22.46
C ALA A 11 40.64 30.97 -22.04
N LEU A 12 40.26 31.90 -22.92
CA LEU A 12 39.12 32.80 -22.78
C LEU A 12 37.82 32.23 -23.36
N GLY A 13 37.81 30.95 -23.79
CA GLY A 13 36.64 30.27 -24.36
C GLY A 13 36.29 30.68 -25.79
N ARG A 14 37.19 31.39 -26.50
CA ARG A 14 37.00 31.86 -27.88
C ARG A 14 37.51 30.85 -28.90
N THR A 15 36.76 30.69 -29.98
CA THR A 15 37.12 29.76 -31.06
C THR A 15 38.05 30.42 -32.09
N PRO A 16 38.87 29.65 -32.83
CA PRO A 16 39.80 30.19 -33.83
C PRO A 16 39.13 30.85 -35.04
N TYR A 17 37.80 30.76 -35.15
CA TYR A 17 37.00 31.29 -36.26
C TYR A 17 36.21 32.56 -35.88
N GLU A 18 36.40 33.09 -34.67
CA GLU A 18 35.86 34.40 -34.28
C GLU A 18 36.73 35.54 -34.85
N ASP A 19 36.56 35.83 -36.14
CA ASP A 19 37.34 36.87 -36.85
C ASP A 19 36.95 38.32 -36.49
N GLN A 20 35.96 38.52 -35.62
CA GLN A 20 35.52 39.86 -35.20
C GLN A 20 35.90 40.14 -33.75
N VAL A 21 37.13 40.59 -33.56
CA VAL A 21 37.46 41.41 -32.40
C VAL A 21 36.63 42.69 -32.53
N ILE A 22 35.63 42.87 -31.68
CA ILE A 22 34.96 44.16 -31.52
C ILE A 22 36.02 45.09 -30.92
N TRP A 23 36.74 45.79 -31.78
CA TRP A 23 37.62 46.86 -31.34
C TRP A 23 36.75 47.93 -30.68
N PRO A 24 37.10 48.42 -29.48
CA PRO A 24 36.46 49.62 -28.98
C PRO A 24 36.75 50.72 -30.00
N THR A 25 35.70 51.19 -30.67
CA THR A 25 35.79 52.33 -31.57
C THR A 25 36.39 53.51 -30.79
N PRO A 26 37.39 54.22 -31.30
CA PRO A 26 37.93 55.40 -30.63
C PRO A 26 36.81 56.40 -30.32
N PRO A 27 36.94 57.17 -29.21
CA PRO A 27 35.84 57.85 -28.53
C PRO A 27 35.14 58.98 -29.32
N ASP A 28 35.50 59.22 -30.58
CA ASP A 28 34.97 60.33 -31.39
C ASP A 28 33.93 59.90 -32.44
N ILE A 29 33.47 58.64 -32.44
CA ILE A 29 32.46 58.12 -33.39
C ILE A 29 31.27 57.49 -32.64
N PHE A 30 30.74 58.20 -31.65
CA PHE A 30 29.54 57.74 -30.92
C PHE A 30 28.23 58.01 -31.66
N GLU A 31 28.20 58.87 -32.67
CA GLU A 31 26.92 59.28 -33.28
C GLU A 31 26.39 58.37 -34.39
N ASN A 32 27.17 57.40 -34.91
CA ASN A 32 26.75 56.68 -36.12
C ASN A 32 26.89 55.14 -36.10
N SER A 33 27.23 54.53 -34.95
CA SER A 33 27.33 53.05 -34.84
C SER A 33 26.12 52.38 -34.21
N GLY A 34 25.13 53.13 -33.72
CA GLY A 34 23.89 52.58 -33.15
C GLY A 34 24.07 51.67 -31.93
N TYR A 35 25.28 51.57 -31.37
CA TYR A 35 25.60 50.71 -30.24
C TYR A 35 25.21 51.40 -28.92
N ILE A 36 24.05 51.04 -28.39
CA ILE A 36 23.57 51.50 -27.08
C ILE A 36 24.02 50.48 -26.03
N GLN A 37 24.91 50.90 -25.12
CA GLN A 37 25.34 50.06 -24.01
C GLN A 37 24.18 49.92 -23.00
N ILE A 38 23.65 48.70 -22.89
CA ILE A 38 22.54 48.37 -21.99
C ILE A 38 23.12 47.99 -20.63
N TYR A 39 22.49 48.44 -19.55
CA TYR A 39 22.84 48.08 -18.19
C TYR A 39 21.70 47.27 -17.55
N ASP A 40 22.02 46.39 -16.60
CA ASP A 40 21.00 45.76 -15.76
C ASP A 40 20.50 46.72 -14.66
N GLU A 41 19.45 46.32 -13.95
CA GLU A 41 18.84 47.01 -12.80
C GLU A 41 19.84 47.40 -11.70
N HIS A 42 20.97 46.68 -11.60
CA HIS A 42 22.09 46.92 -10.68
C HIS A 42 23.22 47.77 -11.30
N GLY A 43 23.05 48.25 -12.53
CA GLY A 43 24.02 49.12 -13.22
C GLY A 43 25.19 48.37 -13.86
N HIS A 44 25.12 47.04 -13.99
CA HIS A 44 26.16 46.27 -14.68
C HIS A 44 25.98 46.29 -16.20
N PRO A 45 27.05 46.51 -16.99
CA PRO A 45 26.96 46.53 -18.44
C PRO A 45 26.61 45.13 -18.97
N ARG A 46 25.51 45.04 -19.73
CA ARG A 46 24.99 43.78 -20.28
C ARG A 46 24.84 43.90 -21.80
N ASN A 47 25.65 43.13 -22.54
CA ASN A 47 25.50 43.04 -23.99
C ASN A 47 24.55 41.86 -24.34
N PRO A 48 23.37 42.11 -24.96
CA PRO A 48 22.43 41.06 -25.33
C PRO A 48 22.96 40.13 -26.43
N GLU A 49 23.80 40.64 -27.34
CA GLU A 49 24.40 39.84 -28.41
C GLU A 49 25.46 38.88 -27.87
N THR A 50 26.26 39.30 -26.89
CA THR A 50 27.21 38.40 -26.22
C THR A 50 26.49 37.28 -25.50
N LYS A 51 25.41 37.58 -24.75
CA LYS A 51 24.58 36.55 -24.11
C LYS A 51 23.86 35.67 -25.12
N ARG A 52 23.54 36.17 -26.31
CA ARG A 52 22.97 35.35 -27.39
C ARG A 52 24.01 34.36 -27.91
N ARG A 53 25.21 34.81 -28.26
CA ARG A 53 26.31 33.96 -28.74
C ARG A 53 26.74 32.93 -27.72
N GLU A 54 26.83 33.32 -26.44
CA GLU A 54 27.11 32.40 -25.34
C GLU A 54 26.08 31.26 -25.27
N ARG A 55 24.78 31.60 -25.36
CA ARG A 55 23.70 30.59 -25.41
C ARG A 55 23.77 29.70 -26.65
N GLU A 56 24.12 30.26 -27.81
CA GLU A 56 24.31 29.51 -29.04
C GLU A 56 25.51 28.56 -28.95
N ASN A 57 26.62 28.99 -28.34
CA ASN A 57 27.80 28.15 -28.10
C ASN A 57 27.51 27.01 -27.11
N ILE A 58 26.79 27.31 -26.01
CA ILE A 58 26.33 26.29 -25.05
C ILE A 58 25.40 25.29 -25.76
N ARG A 59 24.45 25.76 -26.58
CA ARG A 59 23.56 24.89 -27.36
C ARG A 59 24.35 23.98 -28.31
N ALA A 60 25.30 24.53 -29.05
CA ALA A 60 26.14 23.76 -29.98
C ALA A 60 26.99 22.72 -29.24
N ALA A 61 27.55 23.07 -28.08
CA ALA A 61 28.28 22.12 -27.24
C ALA A 61 27.38 20.98 -26.76
N ASN A 62 26.16 21.28 -26.30
CA ASN A 62 25.20 20.26 -25.85
C ASN A 62 24.70 19.38 -27.01
N GLU A 63 24.52 19.93 -28.21
CA GLU A 63 24.20 19.16 -29.41
C GLU A 63 25.33 18.18 -29.78
N VAL A 64 26.59 18.63 -29.72
CA VAL A 64 27.75 17.74 -29.92
C VAL A 64 27.81 16.66 -28.85
N MET A 65 27.55 16.99 -27.58
CA MET A 65 27.48 16.00 -26.49
C MET A 65 26.34 15.00 -26.70
N GLN A 66 25.22 15.43 -27.28
CA GLN A 66 24.10 14.55 -27.61
C GLN A 66 24.44 13.61 -28.78
N VAL A 67 25.04 14.13 -29.86
CA VAL A 67 25.45 13.33 -31.03
C VAL A 67 26.57 12.34 -30.69
N THR A 68 27.47 12.71 -29.79
CA THR A 68 28.54 11.81 -29.30
C THR A 68 28.02 10.76 -28.31
N GLY A 69 26.73 10.80 -27.93
CA GLY A 69 26.11 9.84 -27.04
C GLY A 69 26.49 10.00 -25.57
N ILE A 70 27.09 11.13 -25.20
CA ILE A 70 27.42 11.48 -23.81
C ILE A 70 26.17 11.99 -23.09
N VAL A 71 25.26 12.65 -23.81
CA VAL A 71 24.00 13.19 -23.29
C VAL A 71 22.84 12.57 -24.05
N GLU A 72 21.83 12.08 -23.33
CA GLU A 72 20.60 11.57 -23.94
C GLU A 72 19.67 12.73 -24.33
N ASP A 73 18.88 12.55 -25.40
CA ASP A 73 17.85 13.51 -25.79
C ASP A 73 16.83 13.69 -24.65
N LEU A 74 16.68 14.93 -24.15
CA LEU A 74 15.75 15.25 -23.07
C LEU A 74 14.30 14.81 -23.38
N THR A 75 13.89 14.87 -24.64
CA THR A 75 12.55 14.43 -25.04
C THR A 75 12.43 12.90 -24.97
N ALA A 76 13.48 12.18 -25.33
CA ALA A 76 13.56 10.73 -25.18
C ALA A 76 13.63 10.32 -23.72
N VAL A 77 14.42 11.02 -22.89
CA VAL A 77 14.50 10.80 -21.43
C VAL A 77 13.15 11.03 -20.77
N ARG A 78 12.48 12.15 -21.08
CA ARG A 78 11.13 12.43 -20.55
C ARG A 78 10.11 11.40 -21.04
N ALA A 79 10.17 10.98 -22.30
CA ALA A 79 9.28 9.95 -22.84
C ALA A 79 9.52 8.59 -22.16
N ALA A 80 10.78 8.19 -21.98
CA ALA A 80 11.17 6.97 -21.29
C ALA A 80 10.78 7.01 -19.81
N ALA A 81 11.01 8.13 -19.11
CA ALA A 81 10.59 8.32 -17.73
C ALA A 81 9.06 8.26 -17.56
N LYS A 82 8.32 8.89 -18.50
CA LYS A 82 6.85 8.80 -18.51
C LYS A 82 6.38 7.37 -18.73
N LEU A 83 6.97 6.66 -19.70
CA LEU A 83 6.66 5.26 -19.98
C LEU A 83 6.97 4.37 -18.77
N HIS A 84 8.12 4.55 -18.14
CA HIS A 84 8.53 3.85 -16.92
C HIS A 84 7.53 4.07 -15.78
N ASN A 85 7.11 5.32 -15.56
CA ASN A 85 6.10 5.65 -14.56
C ASN A 85 4.74 5.02 -14.89
N THR A 86 4.30 5.04 -16.15
CA THR A 86 3.04 4.39 -16.55
C THR A 86 3.07 2.88 -16.33
N GLN A 87 4.18 2.22 -16.65
CA GLN A 87 4.35 0.79 -16.38
C GLN A 87 4.37 0.48 -14.88
N LYS A 88 5.04 1.33 -14.08
CA LYS A 88 5.08 1.19 -12.61
C LYS A 88 3.67 1.27 -12.03
N ILE A 89 2.87 2.21 -12.51
CA ILE A 89 1.47 2.39 -12.09
C ILE A 89 0.63 1.17 -12.46
N GLU A 90 0.73 0.69 -13.70
CA GLU A 90 -0.02 -0.47 -14.17
C GLU A 90 0.32 -1.73 -13.34
N GLU A 91 1.60 -1.97 -13.09
CA GLU A 91 2.05 -3.09 -12.25
C GLU A 91 1.55 -2.95 -10.80
N THR A 92 1.54 -1.75 -10.23
CA THR A 92 1.00 -1.51 -8.89
C THR A 92 -0.49 -1.80 -8.82
N ILE A 93 -1.29 -1.31 -9.77
CA ILE A 93 -2.74 -1.58 -9.83
C ILE A 93 -3.01 -3.08 -9.98
N ARG A 94 -2.24 -3.75 -10.85
CA ARG A 94 -2.37 -5.20 -11.05
C ARG A 94 -1.99 -5.98 -9.78
N GLY A 95 -0.93 -5.57 -9.10
CA GLY A 95 -0.51 -6.14 -7.82
C GLY A 95 -1.59 -6.00 -6.75
N LEU A 96 -2.23 -4.82 -6.64
CA LEU A 96 -3.33 -4.59 -5.70
C LEU A 96 -4.56 -5.47 -5.98
N ARG A 97 -4.90 -5.70 -7.26
CA ARG A 97 -6.00 -6.62 -7.61
C ARG A 97 -5.69 -8.06 -7.22
N ILE A 98 -4.45 -8.51 -7.45
CA ILE A 98 -4.01 -9.85 -7.09
C ILE A 98 -3.92 -10.00 -5.56
N LEU A 99 -3.55 -8.94 -4.85
CA LEU A 99 -3.50 -8.90 -3.39
C LEU A 99 -4.86 -9.25 -2.77
N GLU A 100 -5.95 -8.72 -3.32
CA GLU A 100 -7.29 -9.03 -2.82
C GLU A 100 -7.67 -10.51 -3.00
N ALA A 101 -7.33 -11.10 -4.15
CA ALA A 101 -7.47 -12.53 -4.37
C ALA A 101 -6.57 -13.35 -3.41
N GLY A 102 -5.37 -12.86 -3.11
CA GLY A 102 -4.45 -13.45 -2.14
C GLY A 102 -5.00 -13.45 -0.72
N ARG A 103 -5.60 -12.33 -0.29
CA ARG A 103 -6.28 -12.23 1.02
C ARG A 103 -7.42 -13.22 1.14
N ALA A 104 -8.28 -13.30 0.13
CA ALA A 104 -9.38 -14.26 0.10
C ALA A 104 -8.86 -15.71 0.18
N THR A 105 -7.80 -16.02 -0.57
CA THR A 105 -7.15 -17.34 -0.56
C THR A 105 -6.56 -17.67 0.80
N LEU A 106 -5.88 -16.71 1.44
CA LEU A 106 -5.31 -16.86 2.77
C LEU A 106 -6.39 -17.13 3.83
N HIS A 107 -7.47 -16.36 3.82
CA HIS A 107 -8.60 -16.57 4.73
C HIS A 107 -9.28 -17.93 4.51
N ALA A 108 -9.49 -18.33 3.25
CA ALA A 108 -10.11 -19.61 2.91
C ALA A 108 -9.22 -20.80 3.27
N GLY A 109 -7.92 -20.72 3.00
CA GLY A 109 -6.97 -21.80 3.27
C GLY A 109 -6.75 -22.05 4.76
N VAL A 110 -6.78 -21.00 5.58
CA VAL A 110 -6.60 -21.11 7.04
C VAL A 110 -7.94 -21.37 7.77
N TRP A 111 -9.07 -21.30 7.07
CA TRP A 111 -10.41 -21.39 7.64
C TRP A 111 -10.65 -22.65 8.49
N GLY A 112 -10.25 -23.81 7.99
CA GLY A 112 -10.40 -25.09 8.69
C GLY A 112 -9.60 -25.16 9.98
N VAL A 113 -8.39 -24.59 9.97
CA VAL A 113 -7.53 -24.55 11.16
C VAL A 113 -8.11 -23.64 12.24
N ILE A 114 -8.67 -22.50 11.82
CA ILE A 114 -9.40 -21.61 12.73
C ILE A 114 -10.61 -22.34 13.34
N ALA A 115 -11.37 -23.07 12.53
CA ALA A 115 -12.50 -23.86 13.01
C ALA A 115 -12.05 -24.88 14.08
N PHE A 116 -10.95 -25.58 13.83
CA PHE A 116 -10.35 -26.53 14.76
C PHE A 116 -9.95 -25.87 16.09
N ARG A 117 -9.21 -24.76 16.03
CA ARG A 117 -8.83 -23.98 17.23
C ARG A 117 -10.06 -23.58 18.05
N ARG A 118 -11.10 -23.09 17.38
CA ARG A 118 -12.35 -22.66 18.03
C ARG A 118 -13.08 -23.81 18.72
N ARG A 119 -13.02 -25.03 18.18
CA ARG A 119 -13.55 -26.23 18.86
C ARG A 119 -12.77 -26.57 20.12
N VAL A 120 -11.43 -26.51 20.07
CA VAL A 120 -10.58 -26.71 21.26
C VAL A 120 -10.90 -25.70 22.37
N LEU A 121 -11.26 -24.45 22.01
CA LEU A 121 -11.67 -23.42 22.99
C LEU A 121 -13.08 -23.66 23.58
N LEU A 122 -13.96 -24.37 22.86
CA LEU A 122 -15.35 -24.59 23.21
C LEU A 122 -15.59 -25.89 23.99
N TYR A 123 -15.05 -27.01 23.51
CA TYR A 123 -15.29 -28.36 24.02
C TYR A 123 -14.16 -28.83 24.92
N ARG A 124 -14.51 -29.39 26.09
CA ARG A 124 -13.57 -29.97 27.05
C ARG A 124 -12.98 -31.28 26.54
N SER A 125 -13.78 -32.11 25.87
CA SER A 125 -13.31 -33.38 25.29
C SER A 125 -12.21 -33.23 24.23
N TYR A 126 -11.94 -32.00 23.77
CA TYR A 126 -10.90 -31.65 22.80
C TYR A 126 -9.60 -31.21 23.48
N SER A 127 -9.60 -30.92 24.79
CA SER A 127 -8.39 -30.48 25.50
C SER A 127 -7.43 -31.58 25.89
N ASP A 128 -7.93 -32.82 25.95
CA ASP A 128 -7.16 -33.96 26.49
C ASP A 128 -6.55 -34.83 25.37
N ILE A 129 -6.88 -34.53 24.11
CA ILE A 129 -6.51 -35.32 22.93
C ILE A 129 -5.51 -34.53 22.07
N GLY A 130 -4.42 -35.19 21.65
CA GLY A 130 -3.44 -34.59 20.74
C GLY A 130 -4.04 -34.25 19.37
N ILE A 131 -3.44 -33.30 18.64
CA ILE A 131 -3.99 -32.79 17.35
C ILE A 131 -4.22 -33.90 16.33
N LEU A 132 -3.27 -34.83 16.18
CA LEU A 132 -3.40 -35.93 15.21
C LEU A 132 -4.53 -36.88 15.58
N ALA A 133 -4.63 -37.25 16.86
CA ALA A 133 -5.72 -38.09 17.36
C ALA A 133 -7.07 -37.36 17.24
N LEU A 134 -7.09 -36.03 17.37
CA LEU A 134 -8.30 -35.23 17.18
C LEU A 134 -8.74 -35.18 15.72
N ILE A 135 -7.80 -35.03 14.78
CA ILE A 135 -8.08 -35.11 13.33
C ILE A 135 -8.60 -36.51 12.98
N GLN A 136 -8.00 -37.58 13.53
CA GLN A 136 -8.48 -38.94 13.33
C GLN A 136 -9.89 -39.14 13.89
N ARG A 137 -10.17 -38.63 15.10
CA ARG A 137 -11.49 -38.67 15.73
C ARG A 137 -12.54 -37.92 14.91
N GLU A 138 -12.21 -36.74 14.41
CA GLU A 138 -13.09 -35.96 13.54
C GLU A 138 -13.31 -36.65 12.20
N ARG A 139 -12.27 -37.23 11.61
CA ARG A 139 -12.36 -38.01 10.36
C ARG A 139 -13.23 -39.25 10.50
N ALA A 140 -13.29 -39.86 11.69
CA ALA A 140 -14.17 -41.00 11.95
C ALA A 140 -15.66 -40.61 11.98
N GLY A 141 -15.98 -39.37 12.38
CA GLY A 141 -17.36 -38.88 12.46
C GLY A 141 -17.81 -37.95 11.32
N ARG A 142 -16.87 -37.35 10.58
CA ARG A 142 -17.10 -36.32 9.55
C ARG A 142 -16.11 -36.46 8.40
N SER A 143 -16.50 -36.01 7.20
CA SER A 143 -15.58 -35.94 6.07
C SER A 143 -14.48 -34.89 6.31
N VAL A 144 -13.28 -35.13 5.75
CA VAL A 144 -12.15 -34.18 5.81
C VAL A 144 -12.51 -32.85 5.15
N THR A 145 -13.30 -32.88 4.07
CA THR A 145 -13.80 -31.68 3.40
C THR A 145 -14.70 -30.86 4.32
N ASN A 146 -15.59 -31.51 5.08
CA ASN A 146 -16.41 -30.81 6.08
C ASN A 146 -15.55 -30.28 7.23
N LEU A 147 -14.48 -30.98 7.62
CA LEU A 147 -13.57 -30.49 8.65
C LEU A 147 -12.87 -29.18 8.21
N CYS A 148 -12.38 -29.13 6.97
CA CYS A 148 -11.63 -27.99 6.44
C CYS A 148 -12.52 -26.82 6.00
N PHE A 149 -13.71 -27.09 5.44
CA PHE A 149 -14.52 -26.10 4.74
C PHE A 149 -15.90 -25.86 5.37
N SER A 150 -16.18 -26.37 6.57
CA SER A 150 -17.45 -26.11 7.27
C SER A 150 -17.68 -24.60 7.44
N GLY A 151 -18.81 -24.10 6.91
CA GLY A 151 -19.18 -22.69 6.98
C GLY A 151 -18.43 -21.78 6.00
N LEU A 152 -17.52 -22.26 5.17
CA LEU A 152 -16.82 -21.42 4.18
C LEU A 152 -17.81 -20.82 3.16
N HIS A 153 -18.85 -21.55 2.81
CA HIS A 153 -19.93 -21.04 1.95
C HIS A 153 -20.63 -19.81 2.57
N THR A 154 -20.88 -19.80 3.88
CA THR A 154 -21.46 -18.65 4.57
C THR A 154 -20.49 -17.48 4.66
N VAL A 155 -19.19 -17.76 4.63
CA VAL A 155 -18.14 -16.75 4.57
C VAL A 155 -18.16 -16.02 3.24
N ILE A 156 -18.17 -16.82 2.16
CA ILE A 156 -18.27 -16.30 0.80
C ILE A 156 -19.57 -15.49 0.65
N ALA A 157 -20.68 -15.99 1.16
CA ALA A 157 -21.96 -15.28 1.13
C ALA A 157 -21.91 -13.93 1.85
N TYR A 158 -21.24 -13.83 3.01
CA TYR A 158 -21.12 -12.53 3.68
C TYR A 158 -20.22 -11.56 2.90
N HIS A 159 -19.14 -12.04 2.28
CA HIS A 159 -18.27 -11.17 1.47
C HIS A 159 -18.99 -10.66 0.23
N ILE A 160 -19.79 -11.51 -0.42
CA ILE A 160 -20.65 -11.12 -1.54
C ILE A 160 -21.69 -10.08 -1.05
N SER A 161 -22.29 -10.29 0.13
CA SER A 161 -23.22 -9.34 0.74
C SER A 161 -22.57 -7.97 0.95
N ASP A 162 -21.37 -7.91 1.53
CA ASP A 162 -20.64 -6.65 1.71
C ASP A 162 -20.31 -5.98 0.36
N TRP A 163 -19.88 -6.76 -0.65
CA TRP A 163 -19.58 -6.24 -1.97
C TRP A 163 -20.81 -5.67 -2.69
N VAL A 164 -21.95 -6.38 -2.61
CA VAL A 164 -23.24 -5.91 -3.15
C VAL A 164 -23.69 -4.65 -2.42
N GLY A 165 -23.50 -4.58 -1.09
CA GLY A 165 -23.78 -3.38 -0.30
C GLY A 165 -22.99 -2.17 -0.80
N CYS A 166 -21.66 -2.31 -0.94
CA CYS A 166 -20.81 -1.24 -1.47
C CYS A 166 -21.17 -0.86 -2.90
N PHE A 167 -21.49 -1.82 -3.76
CA PHE A 167 -21.92 -1.54 -5.13
C PHE A 167 -23.21 -0.72 -5.15
N LEU A 168 -24.18 -1.07 -4.31
CA LEU A 168 -25.44 -0.33 -4.19
C LEU A 168 -25.25 1.07 -3.60
N GLU A 169 -24.33 1.25 -2.65
CA GLU A 169 -23.93 2.58 -2.15
C GLU A 169 -23.38 3.45 -3.30
N VAL A 170 -22.49 2.91 -4.15
CA VAL A 170 -21.95 3.63 -5.32
C VAL A 170 -23.05 3.97 -6.33
N VAL A 171 -23.96 3.03 -6.63
CA VAL A 171 -25.10 3.28 -7.53
C VAL A 171 -26.02 4.36 -6.95
N LEU A 172 -26.25 4.33 -5.63
CA LEU A 172 -27.05 5.35 -4.94
C LEU A 172 -26.39 6.73 -5.03
N ASP A 173 -25.08 6.81 -4.83
CA ASP A 173 -24.35 8.06 -4.98
C ASP A 173 -24.38 8.60 -6.41
N GLN A 174 -24.27 7.73 -7.43
CA GLN A 174 -24.39 8.11 -8.83
C GLN A 174 -25.80 8.59 -9.19
N MET A 175 -26.85 7.94 -8.66
CA MET A 175 -28.24 8.38 -8.92
C MET A 175 -28.55 9.74 -8.29
N PHE A 176 -27.86 10.08 -7.20
CA PHE A 176 -28.04 11.32 -6.44
C PHE A 176 -26.75 12.13 -6.42
N ASP A 177 -26.14 12.32 -7.60
CA ASP A 177 -24.87 13.05 -7.75
C ASP A 177 -25.10 14.57 -7.62
N GLU A 178 -24.55 15.14 -6.54
CA GLU A 178 -24.59 16.57 -6.22
C GLU A 178 -23.78 17.42 -7.19
N ASN A 179 -22.83 16.82 -7.92
CA ASN A 179 -21.96 17.53 -8.85
C ASN A 179 -22.66 17.84 -10.18
N GLU A 180 -23.57 16.96 -10.63
CA GLU A 180 -24.28 17.14 -11.90
C GLU A 180 -25.61 17.89 -11.75
N ARG A 181 -26.30 17.72 -10.61
CA ARG A 181 -27.63 18.31 -10.39
C ARG A 181 -27.79 18.82 -8.96
N LYS A 182 -28.38 20.02 -8.81
CA LYS A 182 -28.84 20.50 -7.50
C LYS A 182 -30.01 19.63 -7.04
N LEU A 183 -29.79 18.84 -5.99
CA LEU A 183 -30.83 18.01 -5.39
C LEU A 183 -31.85 18.85 -4.63
N THR A 184 -33.11 18.43 -4.71
CA THR A 184 -34.18 18.94 -3.87
C THR A 184 -34.02 18.43 -2.42
N PRO A 185 -34.51 19.18 -1.41
CA PRO A 185 -34.42 18.74 -0.01
C PRO A 185 -35.11 17.39 0.26
N GLN A 186 -36.13 17.04 -0.54
CA GLN A 186 -36.78 15.72 -0.47
C GLN A 186 -35.87 14.61 -1.01
N GLU A 187 -35.19 14.82 -2.14
CA GLU A 187 -34.24 13.85 -2.71
C GLU A 187 -33.05 13.61 -1.76
N VAL A 188 -32.54 14.66 -1.09
CA VAL A 188 -31.49 14.51 -0.06
C VAL A 188 -31.96 13.65 1.11
N TRP A 189 -33.19 13.85 1.59
CA TRP A 189 -33.75 13.03 2.65
C TRP A 189 -33.96 11.58 2.21
N ILE A 190 -34.46 11.35 0.99
CA ILE A 190 -34.61 10.01 0.42
C ILE A 190 -33.26 9.32 0.31
N LYS A 191 -32.22 9.99 -0.22
CA LYS A 191 -30.85 9.49 -0.29
C LYS A 191 -30.36 9.09 1.10
N TYR A 192 -30.52 9.96 2.09
CA TYR A 192 -30.09 9.69 3.46
C TYR A 192 -30.80 8.47 4.07
N VAL A 193 -32.12 8.36 3.90
CA VAL A 193 -32.88 7.21 4.41
C VAL A 193 -32.48 5.92 3.69
N ALA A 194 -32.31 5.96 2.36
CA ALA A 194 -31.88 4.82 1.57
C ALA A 194 -30.47 4.36 1.96
N ASP A 195 -29.52 5.28 2.09
CA ASP A 195 -28.15 5.03 2.56
C ASP A 195 -28.17 4.32 3.93
N LYS A 196 -28.92 4.87 4.90
CA LYS A 196 -29.00 4.27 6.23
C LYS A 196 -29.68 2.91 6.23
N LEU A 197 -30.73 2.71 5.44
CA LEU A 197 -31.41 1.42 5.34
C LEU A 197 -30.52 0.36 4.68
N LEU A 198 -29.82 0.70 3.60
CA LEU A 198 -28.85 -0.20 2.95
C LEU A 198 -27.73 -0.56 3.92
N TYR A 199 -27.11 0.44 4.55
CA TYR A 199 -26.03 0.24 5.51
C TYR A 199 -26.44 -0.67 6.68
N ILE A 200 -27.59 -0.40 7.31
CA ILE A 200 -28.09 -1.20 8.44
C ILE A 200 -28.49 -2.60 7.97
N GLY A 201 -29.19 -2.71 6.84
CA GLY A 201 -29.67 -3.97 6.28
C GLY A 201 -28.53 -4.91 5.91
N PHE A 202 -27.55 -4.44 5.14
CA PHE A 202 -26.39 -5.24 4.76
C PHE A 202 -25.53 -5.62 5.97
N ARG A 203 -25.29 -4.70 6.91
CA ARG A 203 -24.58 -5.05 8.15
C ARG A 203 -25.29 -6.10 8.98
N TYR A 204 -26.62 -6.04 9.05
CA TYR A 204 -27.41 -7.03 9.74
C TYR A 204 -27.31 -8.41 9.08
N ILE A 205 -27.40 -8.47 7.75
CA ILE A 205 -27.24 -9.71 6.95
C ILE A 205 -25.83 -10.29 7.14
N THR A 206 -24.79 -9.46 6.95
CA THR A 206 -23.38 -9.86 7.11
C THR A 206 -23.11 -10.39 8.51
N LEU A 207 -23.64 -9.74 9.55
CA LEU A 207 -23.50 -10.19 10.93
C LEU A 207 -24.18 -11.54 11.16
N HIS A 208 -25.38 -11.77 10.60
CA HIS A 208 -26.07 -13.06 10.69
C HIS A 208 -25.28 -14.16 10.00
N LEU A 209 -24.83 -13.92 8.76
CA LEU A 209 -24.02 -14.88 8.01
C LEU A 209 -22.73 -15.22 8.74
N ARG A 210 -22.06 -14.23 9.34
CA ARG A 210 -20.87 -14.42 10.17
C ARG A 210 -21.15 -15.26 11.42
N MET A 211 -22.29 -15.06 12.09
CA MET A 211 -22.69 -15.88 13.24
C MET A 211 -22.94 -17.33 12.83
N PHE A 212 -23.64 -17.56 11.73
CA PHE A 212 -23.87 -18.92 11.21
C PHE A 212 -22.57 -19.59 10.78
N ALA A 213 -21.64 -18.85 10.17
CA ALA A 213 -20.30 -19.36 9.88
C ALA A 213 -19.60 -19.87 11.14
N MET A 214 -19.70 -19.15 12.26
CA MET A 214 -19.17 -19.63 13.55
C MET A 214 -19.90 -20.88 14.06
N PHE A 215 -21.22 -20.96 13.93
CA PHE A 215 -21.96 -22.16 14.34
C PHE A 215 -21.61 -23.41 13.52
N TYR A 216 -21.37 -23.25 12.21
CA TYR A 216 -20.84 -24.29 11.35
C TYR A 216 -19.42 -24.69 11.77
N GLN A 217 -18.57 -23.73 12.14
CA GLN A 217 -17.23 -24.01 12.65
C GLN A 217 -17.26 -24.78 13.98
N PHE A 218 -18.14 -24.41 14.90
CA PHE A 218 -18.34 -25.14 16.16
C PHE A 218 -18.92 -26.54 15.93
N GLY A 219 -19.55 -26.78 14.78
CA GLY A 219 -20.24 -28.03 14.49
C GLY A 219 -21.57 -28.16 15.24
N LEU A 220 -22.20 -27.04 15.59
CA LEU A 220 -23.53 -26.98 16.21
C LEU A 220 -24.65 -27.09 15.18
N VAL A 221 -24.39 -26.65 13.94
CA VAL A 221 -25.31 -26.76 12.80
C VAL A 221 -24.82 -27.88 11.87
N LYS A 222 -25.75 -28.63 11.29
CA LYS A 222 -25.44 -29.72 10.36
C LYS A 222 -24.75 -29.17 9.10
N SER A 223 -23.61 -29.74 8.74
CA SER A 223 -22.76 -29.29 7.62
C SER A 223 -23.41 -29.38 6.23
N ASN A 224 -24.56 -30.05 6.09
CA ASN A 224 -25.24 -30.24 4.81
C ASN A 224 -26.07 -29.02 4.37
N GLN A 225 -26.25 -28.03 5.24
CA GLN A 225 -26.94 -26.78 4.89
C GLN A 225 -25.92 -25.77 4.38
N ILE A 226 -26.08 -25.34 3.12
CA ILE A 226 -25.17 -24.39 2.46
C ILE A 226 -25.47 -22.94 2.87
N LEU A 227 -26.69 -22.61 3.27
CA LEU A 227 -27.04 -21.28 3.73
C LEU A 227 -27.94 -21.39 4.95
N PRO A 228 -27.91 -20.39 5.86
CA PRO A 228 -28.88 -20.35 6.94
C PRO A 228 -30.29 -20.23 6.36
N PRO A 229 -31.31 -20.76 7.05
CA PRO A 229 -32.69 -20.63 6.59
C PRO A 229 -33.04 -19.13 6.50
N LEU A 230 -33.69 -18.68 5.43
CA LEU A 230 -34.02 -17.27 5.22
C LEU A 230 -34.86 -16.68 6.38
N MET A 231 -35.72 -17.50 6.98
CA MET A 231 -36.48 -17.15 8.18
C MET A 231 -35.61 -16.83 9.40
N SER A 232 -34.33 -17.20 9.41
CA SER A 232 -33.40 -16.81 10.48
C SER A 232 -32.96 -15.34 10.42
N LEU A 233 -33.10 -14.70 9.26
CA LEU A 233 -32.85 -13.27 9.06
C LEU A 233 -33.99 -12.40 9.60
N ILE A 234 -35.17 -12.97 9.87
CA ILE A 234 -36.27 -12.21 10.47
C ILE A 234 -36.06 -12.23 11.98
N PRO A 235 -35.79 -11.09 12.65
CA PRO A 235 -35.57 -11.06 14.09
C PRO A 235 -36.77 -11.67 14.83
N PHE A 236 -36.51 -12.39 15.92
CA PHE A 236 -37.54 -13.01 16.78
C PHE A 236 -38.34 -14.16 16.12
N SER A 237 -38.00 -14.55 14.89
CA SER A 237 -38.56 -15.76 14.28
C SER A 237 -38.10 -17.04 15.00
N LYS A 238 -38.87 -18.13 14.86
CA LYS A 238 -38.56 -19.45 15.44
C LYS A 238 -37.15 -19.95 15.08
N THR A 239 -36.62 -19.54 13.93
CA THR A 239 -35.28 -19.91 13.43
C THR A 239 -34.23 -18.80 13.61
N SER A 240 -34.60 -17.59 14.05
CA SER A 240 -33.69 -16.45 14.21
C SER A 240 -32.84 -16.57 15.46
N ILE A 241 -31.58 -16.15 15.42
CA ILE A 241 -30.67 -16.18 16.58
C ILE A 241 -31.25 -15.41 17.78
N LEU A 242 -31.98 -14.33 17.51
CA LEU A 242 -32.66 -13.51 18.51
C LEU A 242 -33.91 -14.20 19.04
N HIS A 243 -34.00 -14.33 20.36
CA HIS A 243 -35.15 -14.96 21.01
C HIS A 243 -36.27 -13.96 21.26
N ALA A 244 -37.48 -14.30 20.83
CA ALA A 244 -38.69 -13.55 21.17
C ALA A 244 -39.03 -13.78 22.64
N GLN A 245 -38.90 -12.75 23.47
CA GLN A 245 -39.41 -12.80 24.84
C GLN A 245 -40.93 -12.59 24.82
N PRO A 246 -41.71 -13.31 25.65
CA PRO A 246 -43.15 -13.08 25.74
C PRO A 246 -43.43 -11.62 26.12
N PRO A 247 -44.50 -11.00 25.60
CA PRO A 247 -44.78 -9.59 25.85
C PRO A 247 -44.92 -9.31 27.36
N PRO A 248 -44.39 -8.18 27.86
CA PRO A 248 -44.52 -7.83 29.28
C PRO A 248 -45.98 -7.51 29.62
N SER A 249 -46.34 -7.63 30.89
CA SER A 249 -47.59 -7.06 31.39
C SER A 249 -47.45 -5.54 31.59
N ALA A 250 -48.54 -4.84 31.93
CA ALA A 250 -48.50 -3.38 32.14
C ALA A 250 -47.68 -2.94 33.37
N ASN A 251 -47.08 -3.88 34.11
CA ASN A 251 -46.30 -3.59 35.32
C ASN A 251 -44.86 -3.19 34.97
N ILE A 252 -44.36 -2.13 35.61
CA ILE A 252 -42.98 -1.62 35.45
C ILE A 252 -41.92 -2.71 35.69
N ILE A 253 -42.12 -3.56 36.70
CA ILE A 253 -41.22 -4.68 37.02
C ILE A 253 -41.20 -5.71 35.87
N SER A 254 -42.35 -5.95 35.22
CA SER A 254 -42.43 -6.85 34.08
C SER A 254 -41.75 -6.25 32.84
N ILE A 255 -41.87 -4.94 32.63
CA ILE A 255 -41.20 -4.22 31.54
C ILE A 255 -39.69 -4.26 31.75
N LEU A 256 -39.21 -4.06 32.98
CA LEU A 256 -37.79 -4.11 33.31
C LEU A 256 -37.21 -5.53 33.17
N SER A 257 -37.92 -6.55 33.63
CA SER A 257 -37.48 -7.95 33.47
C SER A 257 -37.52 -8.38 32.00
N TRP A 258 -38.51 -7.94 31.23
CA TRP A 258 -38.58 -8.15 29.79
C TRP A 258 -37.43 -7.46 29.05
N SER A 259 -37.12 -6.19 29.38
CA SER A 259 -36.02 -5.46 28.76
C SER A 259 -34.68 -6.12 29.08
N LEU A 260 -34.47 -6.57 30.33
CA LEU A 260 -33.28 -7.32 30.73
C LEU A 260 -33.18 -8.66 29.97
N ALA A 261 -34.30 -9.35 29.77
CA ALA A 261 -34.35 -10.59 28.99
C ALA A 261 -34.06 -10.36 27.51
N LEU A 262 -34.48 -9.22 26.95
CA LEU A 262 -34.16 -8.79 25.59
C LEU A 262 -32.66 -8.49 25.46
N VAL A 263 -32.08 -7.70 26.38
CA VAL A 263 -30.63 -7.43 26.43
C VAL A 263 -29.83 -8.72 26.53
N ARG A 264 -30.28 -9.67 27.36
CA ARG A 264 -29.65 -11.00 27.46
C ARG A 264 -29.72 -11.78 26.14
N SER A 265 -30.81 -11.66 25.38
CA SER A 265 -30.98 -12.33 24.09
C SER A 265 -30.09 -11.74 22.98
N THR A 266 -29.79 -10.43 23.04
CA THR A 266 -28.92 -9.74 22.07
C THR A 266 -27.44 -9.82 22.44
N THR A 267 -27.10 -10.23 23.67
CA THR A 267 -25.73 -10.31 24.16
C THR A 267 -24.77 -11.12 23.26
N PRO A 268 -25.16 -12.27 22.64
CA PRO A 268 -24.26 -13.01 21.73
C PRO A 268 -23.82 -12.19 20.52
N ILE A 269 -24.72 -11.34 20.00
CA ILE A 269 -24.43 -10.45 18.88
C ILE A 269 -23.43 -9.37 19.31
N VAL A 270 -23.69 -8.74 20.46
CA VAL A 270 -22.79 -7.73 21.04
C VAL A 270 -21.40 -8.32 21.29
N ALA A 271 -21.33 -9.56 21.79
CA ALA A 271 -20.07 -10.25 22.03
C ALA A 271 -19.24 -10.45 20.75
N VAL A 272 -19.88 -10.82 19.62
CA VAL A 272 -19.18 -10.94 18.32
C VAL A 272 -18.71 -9.59 17.81
N LEU A 273 -19.55 -8.56 17.91
CA LEU A 273 -19.16 -7.22 17.48
C LEU A 273 -17.99 -6.68 18.31
N PHE A 274 -18.06 -6.85 19.63
CA PHE A 274 -17.01 -6.43 20.56
C PHE A 274 -15.68 -7.13 20.28
N HIS A 275 -15.70 -8.47 20.21
CA HIS A 275 -14.51 -9.25 19.84
C HIS A 275 -13.98 -8.86 18.46
N GLY A 276 -14.86 -8.67 17.46
CA GLY A 276 -14.47 -8.28 16.11
C GLY A 276 -13.77 -6.92 16.08
N LYS A 277 -14.26 -5.94 16.84
CA LYS A 277 -13.65 -4.60 16.95
C LYS A 277 -12.30 -4.65 17.64
N ILE A 278 -12.19 -5.35 18.77
CA ILE A 278 -10.91 -5.50 19.48
C ILE A 278 -9.89 -6.22 18.60
N LYS A 279 -10.30 -7.30 17.91
CA LYS A 279 -9.44 -8.02 16.98
C LYS A 279 -8.92 -7.14 15.85
N TYR A 280 -9.79 -6.32 15.27
CA TYR A 280 -9.40 -5.37 14.25
C TYR A 280 -8.35 -4.36 14.77
N ILE A 281 -8.58 -3.78 15.96
CA ILE A 281 -7.64 -2.83 16.56
C ILE A 281 -6.27 -3.47 16.80
N VAL A 282 -6.23 -4.64 17.44
CA VAL A 282 -4.97 -5.34 17.72
C VAL A 282 -4.27 -5.78 16.43
N SER A 283 -5.01 -6.31 15.46
CA SER A 283 -4.46 -6.69 14.14
C SER A 283 -3.82 -5.50 13.43
N ARG A 284 -4.44 -4.31 13.50
CA ARG A 284 -3.91 -3.06 12.96
C ARG A 284 -2.64 -2.59 13.67
N LEU A 285 -2.59 -2.71 15.00
CA LEU A 285 -1.38 -2.37 15.78
C LEU A 285 -0.21 -3.31 15.48
N MET A 286 -0.49 -4.59 15.21
CA MET A 286 0.53 -5.60 14.89
C MET A 286 1.04 -5.54 13.45
N TYR A 287 0.31 -4.90 12.53
CA TYR A 287 0.70 -4.84 11.12
C TYR A 287 2.09 -4.24 10.93
N ARG A 288 2.31 -3.02 11.43
CA ARG A 288 3.55 -2.26 11.23
C ARG A 288 4.82 -2.96 11.74
N PRO A 289 4.89 -3.47 12.98
CA PRO A 289 6.09 -4.14 13.46
C PRO A 289 6.38 -5.43 12.68
N ILE A 290 5.35 -6.20 12.33
CA ILE A 290 5.51 -7.42 11.53
C ILE A 290 6.01 -7.07 10.13
N TYR A 291 5.37 -6.12 9.46
CA TYR A 291 5.75 -5.68 8.13
C TYR A 291 7.22 -5.19 8.07
N LYS A 292 7.67 -4.42 9.07
CA LYS A 292 9.06 -3.96 9.15
C LYS A 292 10.08 -5.07 9.42
N SER A 293 9.65 -6.18 10.03
CA SER A 293 10.51 -7.32 10.32
C SER A 293 10.68 -8.29 9.14
N LEU A 294 9.84 -8.16 8.10
CA LEU A 294 9.89 -9.03 6.94
C LEU A 294 10.95 -8.56 5.94
N PRO A 295 11.59 -9.50 5.21
CA PRO A 295 12.43 -9.14 4.09
C PRO A 295 11.60 -8.42 3.03
N ARG A 296 12.07 -7.25 2.60
CA ARG A 296 11.41 -6.41 1.61
C ARG A 296 12.45 -5.75 0.71
N PRO A 297 12.13 -5.53 -0.57
CA PRO A 297 12.99 -4.76 -1.45
C PRO A 297 13.16 -3.34 -0.90
N THR A 298 14.35 -2.75 -1.07
CA THR A 298 14.64 -1.34 -0.78
C THR A 298 14.51 -0.52 -2.07
N GLY A 299 13.99 0.70 -1.98
CA GLY A 299 13.66 1.52 -3.15
C GLY A 299 12.56 2.55 -2.89
N GLU A 300 12.20 3.31 -3.93
CA GLU A 300 11.12 4.30 -3.91
C GLU A 300 9.77 3.70 -3.58
N SER A 301 8.86 4.47 -2.98
CA SER A 301 7.51 3.99 -2.69
C SER A 301 6.81 3.36 -3.91
N MET A 302 6.04 2.30 -3.68
CA MET A 302 5.17 1.70 -4.70
C MET A 302 4.08 2.66 -5.20
N PHE A 303 3.80 3.72 -4.43
CA PHE A 303 2.88 4.81 -4.75
C PHE A 303 3.55 6.07 -5.29
N ALA A 304 4.89 6.11 -5.37
CA ALA A 304 5.59 7.25 -5.94
C ALA A 304 5.14 7.47 -7.39
N GLY A 305 4.72 8.70 -7.72
CA GLY A 305 4.21 9.09 -9.04
C GLY A 305 2.69 8.99 -9.22
N LEU A 306 1.94 8.40 -8.29
CA LEU A 306 0.47 8.27 -8.40
C LEU A 306 -0.31 9.55 -8.02
N GLY A 307 0.34 10.57 -7.45
CA GLY A 307 -0.35 11.76 -6.93
C GLY A 307 -1.35 11.46 -5.78
N VAL A 308 -1.49 10.19 -5.41
CA VAL A 308 -2.26 9.71 -4.27
C VAL A 308 -1.32 9.73 -3.08
N GLU A 309 -1.66 10.53 -2.07
CA GLU A 309 -1.01 10.45 -0.77
C GLU A 309 -1.15 9.00 -0.28
N ALA A 310 -0.02 8.29 -0.15
CA ALA A 310 -0.04 6.88 0.23
C ALA A 310 -0.92 6.75 1.48
N PRO A 311 -1.92 5.86 1.50
CA PRO A 311 -2.77 5.69 2.68
C PRO A 311 -1.83 5.43 3.85
N ILE A 312 -1.77 6.41 4.77
CA ILE A 312 -0.64 6.70 5.68
C ILE A 312 -0.36 5.53 6.66
N LEU A 313 -1.08 4.41 6.54
CA LEU A 313 -1.13 3.41 7.58
C LEU A 313 -1.01 1.95 7.17
N GLU A 314 -1.07 1.56 5.89
CA GLU A 314 -1.31 0.14 5.62
C GLU A 314 -0.33 -0.57 4.68
N PHE A 315 0.30 0.07 3.69
CA PHE A 315 1.13 -0.71 2.73
C PHE A 315 2.55 -0.20 2.50
N ASP A 316 2.86 1.06 2.77
CA ASP A 316 4.17 1.60 2.39
C ASP A 316 4.51 2.86 3.18
N THR A 317 4.96 2.71 4.43
CA THR A 317 5.65 3.82 5.08
C THR A 317 7.07 3.86 4.51
N PRO A 318 7.53 4.98 3.93
CA PRO A 318 8.90 5.08 3.43
C PRO A 318 9.87 4.75 4.58
N ASP A 319 10.89 3.96 4.24
CA ASP A 319 11.87 3.46 5.21
C ASP A 319 12.70 4.59 5.80
N ASP A 320 12.92 5.63 4.99
CA ASP A 320 13.50 6.90 5.38
C ASP A 320 12.59 8.04 4.93
N ALA A 321 12.00 8.77 5.88
CA ALA A 321 11.32 10.02 5.60
C ALA A 321 12.30 11.14 5.21
N GLU A 322 13.60 10.97 5.49
CA GLU A 322 14.61 12.03 5.37
C GLU A 322 15.32 12.08 4.01
N LEU A 323 15.24 11.05 3.17
CA LEU A 323 15.94 11.01 1.88
C LEU A 323 15.11 11.46 0.68
N ASN A 324 13.78 11.55 0.83
CA ASN A 324 12.86 11.97 -0.23
C ASN A 324 12.21 13.32 0.12
N GLY A 325 13.02 14.31 0.52
CA GLY A 325 12.63 15.69 0.28
C GLY A 325 12.41 15.87 -1.23
N PRO A 326 11.43 16.67 -1.68
CA PRO A 326 11.23 16.91 -3.09
C PRO A 326 12.52 17.50 -3.67
N VAL A 327 13.30 16.70 -4.40
CA VAL A 327 14.39 17.17 -5.29
C VAL A 327 13.73 17.82 -6.51
N ARG A 328 12.85 18.79 -6.26
CA ARG A 328 11.98 19.39 -7.28
C ARG A 328 12.48 20.76 -7.72
N GLY A 329 13.73 21.08 -7.41
CA GLY A 329 14.35 22.35 -7.80
C GLY A 329 15.79 22.24 -8.30
N GLY A 330 16.44 21.08 -8.18
CA GLY A 330 17.78 20.86 -8.71
C GLY A 330 17.75 20.50 -10.19
N GLU A 331 16.93 19.51 -10.55
CA GLU A 331 16.87 19.00 -11.92
C GLU A 331 16.41 20.07 -12.92
N GLU A 332 15.36 20.84 -12.65
CA GLU A 332 14.89 21.89 -13.57
C GLU A 332 15.90 23.01 -13.82
N ASP A 333 16.65 23.43 -12.80
CA ASP A 333 17.72 24.43 -12.92
C ASP A 333 18.90 23.88 -13.74
N THR A 334 19.26 22.61 -13.50
CA THR A 334 20.31 21.91 -14.24
C THR A 334 19.89 21.65 -15.70
N LEU A 335 18.61 21.37 -15.93
CA LEU A 335 18.00 21.14 -17.24
C LEU A 335 17.91 22.45 -18.05
N ARG A 336 17.61 23.59 -17.41
CA ARG A 336 17.67 24.90 -18.08
C ARG A 336 19.09 25.28 -18.47
N ALA A 337 20.07 24.97 -17.63
CA ALA A 337 21.48 25.20 -17.96
C ALA A 337 21.92 24.38 -19.19
N LEU A 338 21.45 23.12 -19.30
CA LEU A 338 21.66 22.26 -20.49
C LEU A 338 20.90 22.76 -21.74
N GLU A 339 19.80 23.50 -21.59
CA GLU A 339 19.10 24.11 -22.74
C GLU A 339 19.64 25.51 -23.10
N GLY A 340 20.67 26.00 -22.39
CA GLY A 340 21.19 27.37 -22.55
C GLY A 340 20.16 28.44 -22.17
N LEU A 341 19.18 28.09 -21.34
CA LEU A 341 18.14 28.98 -20.86
C LEU A 341 18.58 29.65 -19.55
N PRO A 342 18.20 30.92 -19.32
CA PRO A 342 18.52 31.60 -18.07
C PRO A 342 17.89 30.86 -16.88
N PRO A 343 18.54 30.81 -15.70
CA PRO A 343 17.94 30.23 -14.50
C PRO A 343 16.59 30.91 -14.18
N LEU A 344 15.65 30.18 -13.60
CA LEU A 344 14.40 30.79 -13.13
C LEU A 344 14.73 31.76 -11.98
N GLU A 345 14.19 32.97 -12.04
CA GLU A 345 14.28 33.94 -10.96
C GLU A 345 13.45 33.41 -9.77
N ARG A 346 14.16 32.91 -8.76
CA ARG A 346 13.58 32.20 -7.62
C ARG A 346 12.91 33.21 -6.68
N THR A 347 11.60 33.05 -6.45
CA THR A 347 10.83 33.89 -5.52
C THR A 347 10.81 33.34 -4.09
N GLU A 348 11.41 32.17 -3.83
CA GLU A 348 11.43 31.57 -2.50
C GLU A 348 12.84 31.50 -1.89
N PRO A 349 13.01 31.93 -0.63
CA PRO A 349 14.28 31.88 0.07
C PRO A 349 14.66 30.43 0.39
N ARG A 350 15.88 30.05 0.03
CA ARG A 350 16.48 28.75 0.38
C ARG A 350 16.44 28.54 1.89
N SER A 351 15.86 27.42 2.34
CA SER A 351 16.06 26.96 3.72
C SER A 351 17.53 26.60 3.90
N ARG A 352 18.26 27.47 4.60
CA ARG A 352 19.68 27.29 4.94
C ARG A 352 19.75 26.15 5.95
N ARG A 353 20.17 24.96 5.49
CA ARG A 353 20.55 23.85 6.36
C ARG A 353 21.68 24.34 7.26
N HIS A 354 21.37 24.57 8.54
CA HIS A 354 22.37 24.88 9.56
C HIS A 354 23.30 23.67 9.73
N THR A 355 24.44 23.69 9.06
CA THR A 355 25.64 23.00 9.53
C THR A 355 26.48 24.03 10.26
N ASN A 356 26.62 23.85 11.57
CA ASN A 356 27.51 24.65 12.40
C ASN A 356 28.96 24.39 11.96
N ALA A 357 29.48 25.25 11.09
CA ALA A 357 30.90 25.49 10.93
C ALA A 357 31.09 26.97 10.59
N SER A 358 31.99 27.57 11.34
CA SER A 358 32.41 28.97 11.40
C SER A 358 32.68 29.68 10.07
N MET A 359 32.20 30.93 10.01
CA MET A 359 32.79 32.13 9.40
C MET A 359 33.74 31.99 8.20
N SER A 360 33.28 32.41 7.02
CA SER A 360 33.73 33.65 6.35
C SER A 360 32.73 34.01 5.25
N VAL A 361 32.44 35.30 5.13
CA VAL A 361 31.65 35.88 4.04
C VAL A 361 32.65 36.23 2.95
N ASP A 362 32.64 35.47 1.87
CA ASP A 362 33.17 35.89 0.57
C ASP A 362 32.06 35.58 -0.45
N GLU A 363 31.31 36.61 -0.82
CA GLU A 363 30.43 36.61 -1.99
C GLU A 363 31.28 36.84 -3.23
N ASP A 364 32.10 35.85 -3.59
CA ASP A 364 32.74 35.74 -4.90
C ASP A 364 32.65 34.26 -5.29
N GLU A 365 31.43 33.81 -5.63
CA GLU A 365 31.26 32.54 -6.33
C GLU A 365 31.64 32.76 -7.80
N ASP A 366 32.95 32.91 -8.01
CA ASP A 366 33.58 32.72 -9.31
C ASP A 366 32.98 31.47 -9.94
N ALA A 367 32.48 31.59 -11.16
CA ALA A 367 32.06 30.47 -12.00
C ALA A 367 33.28 29.58 -12.28
N ARG A 368 33.68 28.78 -11.28
CA ARG A 368 34.66 27.73 -11.46
C ARG A 368 34.05 26.78 -12.48
N PRO A 369 34.76 26.44 -13.58
CA PRO A 369 34.27 25.44 -14.50
C PRO A 369 34.00 24.18 -13.69
N THR A 370 32.74 23.75 -13.64
CA THR A 370 32.36 22.46 -13.06
C THR A 370 33.08 21.40 -13.88
N LEU A 371 34.23 20.97 -13.39
CA LEU A 371 35.02 19.92 -14.02
C LEU A 371 34.20 18.64 -13.93
N ILE A 372 33.64 18.25 -15.07
CA ILE A 372 32.95 16.99 -15.28
C ILE A 372 33.99 15.88 -15.20
N SER A 373 33.94 15.07 -14.15
CA SER A 373 34.73 13.84 -14.06
C SER A 373 33.90 12.66 -14.53
N PHE A 374 34.44 11.88 -15.47
CA PHE A 374 33.83 10.64 -15.94
C PHE A 374 34.29 9.47 -15.07
N ASP A 375 33.38 8.88 -14.31
CA ASP A 375 33.62 7.61 -13.63
C ASP A 375 32.96 6.51 -14.45
N VAL A 376 33.77 5.56 -14.95
CA VAL A 376 33.30 4.46 -15.79
C VAL A 376 33.14 3.23 -14.91
N ASP A 377 31.90 2.96 -14.49
CA ASP A 377 31.59 1.77 -13.70
C ASP A 377 31.73 0.50 -14.54
N SER A 378 32.83 -0.24 -14.36
CA SER A 378 33.00 -1.59 -14.92
C SER A 378 32.29 -2.64 -14.04
N THR A 379 30.97 -2.76 -14.13
CA THR A 379 30.23 -3.74 -13.31
C THR A 379 30.15 -5.12 -13.99
N SER A 380 30.85 -6.09 -13.41
CA SER A 380 30.78 -7.54 -13.71
C SER A 380 29.75 -8.30 -12.86
N THR A 381 28.85 -7.58 -12.19
CA THR A 381 27.74 -8.17 -11.42
C THR A 381 26.45 -8.13 -12.24
N PRO A 382 25.73 -9.25 -12.39
CA PRO A 382 24.52 -9.32 -13.19
C PRO A 382 23.38 -8.58 -12.47
N ALA A 383 23.34 -7.26 -12.62
CA ALA A 383 22.11 -6.51 -12.45
C ALA A 383 21.14 -6.95 -13.56
N GLU A 384 19.90 -7.25 -13.21
CA GLU A 384 18.84 -7.39 -14.23
C GLU A 384 18.82 -6.10 -15.08
N PRO A 385 18.72 -6.24 -16.41
CA PRO A 385 18.86 -5.12 -17.31
C PRO A 385 17.70 -4.17 -17.08
N THR A 386 18.00 -2.94 -16.66
CA THR A 386 17.21 -1.78 -17.05
C THR A 386 17.09 -1.90 -18.58
N PHE A 387 15.91 -2.25 -19.07
CA PHE A 387 15.70 -2.62 -20.47
C PHE A 387 16.07 -1.42 -21.37
N GLY A 388 17.26 -1.48 -21.97
CA GLY A 388 17.80 -0.43 -22.83
C GLY A 388 19.31 -0.57 -23.05
N LEU A 389 19.71 -1.68 -23.69
CA LEU A 389 21.07 -2.01 -24.15
C LEU A 389 22.13 -2.16 -23.05
N GLY A 390 23.19 -2.94 -23.35
CA GLY A 390 24.39 -3.05 -22.53
C GLY A 390 25.16 -1.73 -22.54
N THR A 391 24.61 -0.75 -21.84
CA THR A 391 25.02 0.64 -21.92
C THR A 391 25.93 0.90 -20.73
N TRP A 392 27.20 1.11 -21.03
CA TRP A 392 28.15 1.70 -20.10
C TRP A 392 27.57 3.05 -19.68
N SER A 393 26.97 3.13 -18.49
CA SER A 393 26.45 4.40 -17.98
C SER A 393 27.60 5.13 -17.30
N ALA A 394 28.23 6.06 -18.01
CA ALA A 394 29.08 7.06 -17.38
C ALA A 394 28.14 8.08 -16.72
N GLU A 395 27.92 7.94 -15.41
CA GLU A 395 27.16 8.93 -14.66
C GLU A 395 28.01 10.21 -14.55
N LEU A 396 27.48 11.34 -15.02
CA LEU A 396 28.10 12.66 -14.86
C LEU A 396 28.00 13.06 -13.40
N ARG A 397 29.10 12.93 -12.63
CA ARG A 397 29.15 13.36 -11.24
C ARG A 397 29.86 14.70 -11.10
N SER A 398 29.32 15.54 -10.23
CA SER A 398 30.10 16.64 -9.66
C SER A 398 31.15 16.02 -8.75
N ALA A 399 32.42 16.40 -8.89
CA ALA A 399 33.53 15.86 -8.10
C ALA A 399 33.35 16.03 -6.56
N ASN A 400 32.36 16.80 -6.13
CA ASN A 400 32.04 17.06 -4.73
C ASN A 400 30.89 16.21 -4.16
N ASP A 401 30.22 15.35 -4.95
CA ASP A 401 29.13 14.54 -4.41
C ASP A 401 29.67 13.35 -3.60
N PRO A 402 29.26 13.19 -2.32
CA PRO A 402 29.64 12.05 -1.52
C PRO A 402 29.08 10.78 -2.17
N GLY A 403 29.93 9.77 -2.37
CA GLY A 403 29.57 8.54 -3.06
C GLY A 403 28.29 7.92 -2.49
N GLN A 404 27.25 7.82 -3.32
CA GLN A 404 26.04 7.10 -2.95
C GLN A 404 26.42 5.66 -2.57
N SER A 405 25.87 5.17 -1.46
CA SER A 405 26.05 3.79 -1.05
C SER A 405 25.64 2.86 -2.20
N LYS A 406 26.42 1.78 -2.41
CA LYS A 406 26.17 0.71 -3.38
C LYS A 406 24.94 -0.15 -3.02
N ASP A 407 23.88 0.46 -2.49
CA ASP A 407 22.63 -0.24 -2.21
C ASP A 407 21.90 -0.48 -3.52
N ILE A 408 21.71 -1.74 -3.84
CA ILE A 408 20.91 -2.18 -4.98
C ILE A 408 19.47 -1.73 -4.72
N LYS A 409 19.04 -0.66 -5.41
CA LYS A 409 17.66 -0.16 -5.37
C LYS A 409 16.81 -1.03 -6.29
N TYR A 410 15.91 -1.81 -5.71
CA TYR A 410 14.95 -2.60 -6.47
C TYR A 410 13.74 -1.74 -6.85
N ARG A 411 13.18 -2.02 -8.02
CA ARG A 411 11.91 -1.42 -8.46
C ARG A 411 10.78 -1.94 -7.59
N LYS A 412 10.34 -1.15 -6.62
CA LYS A 412 9.16 -1.46 -5.79
C LYS A 412 7.88 -1.24 -6.60
N THR A 413 7.17 -2.31 -6.89
CA THR A 413 5.82 -2.29 -7.47
C THR A 413 4.87 -3.11 -6.60
N GLY A 414 3.56 -2.97 -6.83
CA GLY A 414 2.58 -3.80 -6.12
C GLY A 414 2.78 -5.30 -6.31
N LEU A 415 3.43 -5.73 -7.39
CA LEU A 415 3.76 -7.14 -7.64
C LEU A 415 4.96 -7.61 -6.83
N THR A 416 6.03 -6.81 -6.73
CA THR A 416 7.23 -7.18 -5.95
C THR A 416 6.97 -7.15 -4.45
N MET A 417 6.05 -6.29 -4.01
CA MET A 417 5.65 -6.18 -2.59
C MET A 417 4.59 -7.21 -2.18
N LEU A 418 3.97 -7.90 -3.15
CA LEU A 418 2.86 -8.82 -2.90
C LEU A 418 3.19 -9.93 -1.88
N PRO A 419 4.31 -10.65 -1.96
CA PRO A 419 4.64 -11.69 -0.99
C PRO A 419 4.78 -11.13 0.43
N THR A 420 5.48 -9.99 0.57
CA THR A 420 5.71 -9.34 1.86
C THR A 420 4.41 -8.83 2.48
N ILE A 421 3.53 -8.19 1.68
CA ILE A 421 2.24 -7.69 2.16
C ILE A 421 1.35 -8.87 2.59
N LEU A 422 1.24 -9.93 1.79
CA LEU A 422 0.44 -11.12 2.15
C LEU A 422 0.99 -11.85 3.38
N ALA A 423 2.31 -11.93 3.53
CA ALA A 423 2.94 -12.48 4.73
C ALA A 423 2.58 -11.65 5.97
N ALA A 424 2.68 -10.31 5.88
CA ALA A 424 2.31 -9.40 6.96
C ALA A 424 0.83 -9.57 7.36
N GLU A 425 -0.06 -9.69 6.37
CA GLU A 425 -1.49 -9.97 6.54
C GLU A 425 -1.76 -11.31 7.25
N GLY A 426 -1.06 -12.38 6.87
CA GLY A 426 -1.20 -13.68 7.52
C GLY A 426 -0.67 -13.69 8.95
N PHE A 427 0.50 -13.10 9.16
CA PHE A 427 1.16 -13.09 10.47
C PHE A 427 0.48 -12.14 11.46
N ARG A 428 0.00 -10.96 11.03
CA ARG A 428 -0.76 -10.07 11.94
C ARG A 428 -2.04 -10.73 12.43
N GLU A 429 -2.74 -11.47 11.58
CA GLU A 429 -3.97 -12.15 11.93
C GLU A 429 -3.73 -13.31 12.91
N LEU A 430 -2.61 -14.01 12.74
CA LEU A 430 -2.15 -15.02 13.69
C LEU A 430 -1.76 -14.38 15.03
N ALA A 431 -0.92 -13.35 15.02
CA ALA A 431 -0.46 -12.67 16.23
C ALA A 431 -1.62 -12.05 17.03
N ALA A 432 -2.53 -11.34 16.34
CA ALA A 432 -3.74 -10.81 16.96
C ALA A 432 -4.63 -11.93 17.52
N SER A 433 -4.73 -13.07 16.83
CA SER A 433 -5.47 -14.22 17.35
C SER A 433 -4.86 -14.79 18.63
N ILE A 434 -3.53 -14.87 18.73
CA ILE A 434 -2.84 -15.35 19.93
C ILE A 434 -3.15 -14.42 21.11
N LEU A 435 -2.97 -13.11 20.94
CA LEU A 435 -3.20 -12.11 21.98
C LEU A 435 -4.66 -12.07 22.45
N ILE A 436 -5.61 -12.26 21.53
CA ILE A 436 -7.05 -12.17 21.80
C ILE A 436 -7.66 -13.53 22.15
N THR A 437 -6.89 -14.62 22.14
CA THR A 437 -7.38 -15.97 22.45
C THR A 437 -8.24 -16.03 23.73
N PRO A 438 -7.89 -15.35 24.85
CA PRO A 438 -8.72 -15.36 26.04
C PRO A 438 -10.12 -14.74 25.84
N LEU A 439 -10.18 -13.62 25.12
CA LEU A 439 -11.42 -12.94 24.78
C LEU A 439 -12.22 -13.76 23.74
N GLU A 440 -11.55 -14.34 22.76
CA GLU A 440 -12.16 -15.22 21.77
C GLU A 440 -12.80 -16.44 22.45
N ALA A 441 -12.11 -17.06 23.41
CA ALA A 441 -12.66 -18.18 24.17
C ALA A 441 -13.93 -17.79 24.95
N LEU A 442 -13.93 -16.64 25.61
CA LEU A 442 -15.10 -16.12 26.33
C LEU A 442 -16.27 -15.92 25.37
N MET A 443 -16.03 -15.24 24.23
CA MET A 443 -17.03 -14.99 23.20
C MET A 443 -17.63 -16.32 22.67
N ILE A 444 -16.77 -17.28 22.29
CA ILE A 444 -17.20 -18.56 21.73
C ILE A 444 -18.04 -19.35 22.73
N ARG A 445 -17.62 -19.41 24.00
CA ARG A 445 -18.37 -20.11 25.06
C ARG A 445 -19.71 -19.47 25.33
N PHE A 446 -19.76 -18.13 25.33
CA PHE A 446 -21.00 -17.40 25.50
C PHE A 446 -21.99 -17.72 24.38
N ILE A 447 -21.55 -17.60 23.12
CA ILE A 447 -22.37 -17.86 21.93
C ILE A 447 -22.77 -19.33 21.84
N GLY A 448 -21.82 -20.25 22.03
CA GLY A 448 -22.05 -21.68 21.96
C GLY A 448 -23.04 -22.17 23.00
N ARG A 449 -22.98 -21.67 24.24
CA ARG A 449 -23.96 -22.01 25.29
C ARG A 449 -25.31 -21.35 25.05
N ALA A 450 -25.35 -20.09 24.59
CA ALA A 450 -26.61 -19.41 24.26
C ALA A 450 -27.37 -20.16 23.15
N TYR A 451 -26.67 -20.57 22.09
CA TYR A 451 -27.26 -21.34 21.01
C TYR A 451 -27.56 -22.79 21.42
N GLY A 452 -26.65 -23.45 22.14
CA GLY A 452 -26.82 -24.83 22.58
C GLY A 452 -28.01 -25.02 23.53
N ASN A 453 -28.21 -24.10 24.49
CA ASN A 453 -29.39 -24.08 25.37
C ASN A 453 -30.70 -24.02 24.58
N ARG A 454 -30.70 -23.27 23.47
CA ARG A 454 -31.89 -23.12 22.63
C ARG A 454 -32.21 -24.37 21.82
N VAL A 455 -31.18 -24.99 21.23
CA VAL A 455 -31.35 -26.20 20.40
C VAL A 455 -31.49 -27.47 21.25
N GLY A 456 -31.34 -27.36 22.58
CA GLY A 456 -31.42 -28.50 23.50
C GLY A 456 -30.18 -29.41 23.43
N ILE A 457 -29.03 -28.87 23.04
CA ILE A 457 -27.76 -29.61 22.99
C ILE A 457 -27.22 -29.77 24.41
N ASN A 458 -26.78 -30.97 24.77
CA ASN A 458 -26.14 -31.23 26.06
C ASN A 458 -24.87 -30.37 26.23
N LEU A 459 -24.87 -29.49 27.24
CA LEU A 459 -23.78 -28.56 27.52
C LEU A 459 -22.72 -29.10 28.50
N ALA A 460 -22.79 -30.37 28.89
CA ALA A 460 -21.85 -30.98 29.83
C ALA A 460 -20.39 -30.91 29.33
N ASP A 461 -20.19 -31.08 28.02
CA ASP A 461 -18.86 -31.03 27.39
C ASP A 461 -18.34 -29.60 27.16
N PHE A 462 -19.16 -28.56 27.38
CA PHE A 462 -18.76 -27.19 27.06
C PHE A 462 -18.00 -26.58 28.24
N TYR A 463 -16.93 -25.82 27.95
CA TYR A 463 -16.27 -25.00 28.97
C TYR A 463 -17.21 -23.96 29.57
N LYS A 464 -17.21 -23.84 30.91
CA LYS A 464 -17.93 -22.79 31.65
C LYS A 464 -17.54 -21.41 31.10
N ILE A 465 -18.46 -20.43 31.19
CA ILE A 465 -18.20 -19.06 30.77
C ILE A 465 -17.19 -18.45 31.76
N SER A 466 -15.92 -18.52 31.41
CA SER A 466 -14.79 -17.99 32.18
C SER A 466 -13.59 -17.81 31.26
N PHE A 467 -12.54 -17.16 31.76
CA PHE A 467 -11.23 -17.06 31.09
C PHE A 467 -10.36 -18.32 31.25
N GLN A 468 -10.92 -19.44 31.74
CA GLN A 468 -10.15 -20.68 31.90
C GLN A 468 -9.68 -21.19 30.54
N MET A 469 -8.38 -21.24 30.29
CA MET A 469 -7.85 -21.73 29.01
C MET A 469 -7.74 -23.26 29.00
N PRO A 470 -7.85 -23.91 27.82
CA PRO A 470 -7.39 -25.28 27.62
C PRO A 470 -5.90 -25.42 27.94
N SER A 471 -5.42 -26.67 28.03
CA SER A 471 -4.00 -26.96 28.26
C SER A 471 -3.10 -26.19 27.27
N LEU A 472 -2.08 -25.50 27.78
CA LEU A 472 -1.16 -24.67 27.01
C LEU A 472 -0.52 -25.45 25.85
N LYS A 473 -0.23 -26.75 26.07
CA LYS A 473 0.33 -27.64 25.04
C LYS A 473 -0.56 -27.71 23.79
N HIS A 474 -1.87 -27.82 23.97
CA HIS A 474 -2.82 -27.93 22.85
C HIS A 474 -3.05 -26.57 22.18
N LEU A 475 -3.01 -25.48 22.96
CA LEU A 475 -3.07 -24.13 22.40
C LEU A 475 -1.86 -23.82 21.52
N VAL A 476 -0.65 -24.07 22.03
CA VAL A 476 0.61 -23.90 21.27
C VAL A 476 0.60 -24.76 20.03
N ALA A 477 0.20 -26.02 20.14
CA ALA A 477 0.09 -26.91 18.99
C ALA A 477 -0.94 -26.39 17.95
N SER A 478 -2.05 -25.81 18.40
CA SER A 478 -3.06 -25.24 17.49
C SER A 478 -2.56 -23.98 16.78
N TRP A 479 -1.79 -23.13 17.46
CA TRP A 479 -1.16 -21.96 16.85
C TRP A 479 -0.03 -22.36 15.89
N ALA A 480 0.77 -23.37 16.23
CA ALA A 480 1.78 -23.93 15.35
C ALA A 480 1.15 -24.51 14.08
N PHE A 481 0.03 -25.23 14.22
CA PHE A 481 -0.72 -25.75 13.08
C PHE A 481 -1.26 -24.62 12.20
N GLN A 482 -1.78 -23.55 12.80
CA GLN A 482 -2.21 -22.37 12.06
C GLN A 482 -1.06 -21.66 11.35
N PHE A 483 0.09 -21.50 12.02
CA PHE A 483 1.28 -20.90 11.43
C PHE A 483 1.76 -21.67 10.20
N ILE A 484 1.85 -23.00 10.30
CA ILE A 484 2.21 -23.88 9.17
C ILE A 484 1.20 -23.74 8.04
N ALA A 485 -0.10 -23.79 8.34
CA ALA A 485 -1.13 -23.64 7.31
C ALA A 485 -1.08 -22.28 6.62
N THR A 486 -0.91 -21.18 7.38
CA THR A 486 -0.72 -19.84 6.83
C THR A 486 0.50 -19.80 5.92
N GLY A 487 1.64 -20.35 6.35
CA GLY A 487 2.87 -20.41 5.56
C GLY A 487 2.73 -21.21 4.27
N LEU A 488 2.04 -22.36 4.30
CA LEU A 488 1.78 -23.18 3.12
C LEU A 488 0.85 -22.48 2.12
N VAL A 489 -0.22 -21.83 2.61
CA VAL A 489 -1.18 -21.13 1.73
C VAL A 489 -0.53 -19.89 1.11
N TRP A 490 0.19 -19.10 1.91
CA TRP A 490 0.93 -17.95 1.43
C TRP A 490 2.02 -18.35 0.42
N GLY A 491 2.91 -19.27 0.79
CA GLY A 491 4.01 -19.72 -0.07
C GLY A 491 3.52 -20.42 -1.35
N GLY A 492 2.44 -21.19 -1.26
CA GLY A 492 1.80 -21.79 -2.43
C GLY A 492 1.21 -20.74 -3.37
N PHE A 493 0.54 -19.71 -2.82
CA PHE A 493 -0.02 -18.62 -3.63
C PHE A 493 1.06 -17.80 -4.33
N THR A 494 2.15 -17.46 -3.64
CA THR A 494 3.27 -16.72 -4.24
C THR A 494 3.96 -17.54 -5.33
N PHE A 495 4.21 -18.84 -5.09
CA PHE A 495 4.79 -19.73 -6.08
C PHE A 495 3.93 -19.86 -7.35
N VAL A 496 2.60 -19.99 -7.19
CA VAL A 496 1.68 -20.07 -8.33
C VAL A 496 1.71 -18.78 -9.16
N ILE A 497 1.78 -17.61 -8.51
CA ILE A 497 1.86 -16.33 -9.21
C ILE A 497 3.17 -16.20 -9.98
N GLU A 498 4.29 -16.54 -9.35
CA GLU A 498 5.61 -16.52 -10.00
C GLU A 498 5.63 -17.48 -11.19
N TYR A 499 5.08 -18.68 -11.03
CA TYR A 499 4.97 -19.65 -12.11
C TYR A 499 4.11 -19.14 -13.28
N ILE A 500 2.96 -18.51 -12.99
CA ILE A 500 2.11 -17.89 -14.01
C ILE A 500 2.83 -16.73 -14.71
N ALA A 501 3.59 -15.93 -13.96
CA ALA A 501 4.37 -14.82 -14.51
C ALA A 501 5.47 -15.32 -15.45
N ASP A 502 6.25 -16.34 -15.04
CA ASP A 502 7.29 -16.94 -15.86
C ASP A 502 6.72 -17.57 -17.15
N ARG A 503 5.60 -18.29 -17.03
CA ARG A 503 4.92 -18.88 -18.20
C ARG A 503 4.46 -17.80 -19.20
N LYS A 504 3.96 -16.66 -18.72
CA LYS A 504 3.57 -15.55 -19.60
C LYS A 504 4.78 -14.90 -20.28
N LYS A 505 5.91 -14.74 -19.58
CA LYS A 505 7.16 -14.23 -20.17
C LYS A 505 7.63 -15.13 -21.33
N LYS A 506 7.62 -16.44 -21.14
CA LYS A 506 7.99 -17.42 -22.18
C LYS A 506 7.11 -17.34 -23.42
N ILE A 507 5.81 -17.12 -23.26
CA ILE A 507 4.87 -16.97 -24.39
C ILE A 507 5.09 -15.65 -25.14
N ALA A 508 5.48 -14.58 -24.45
CA ALA A 508 5.73 -13.28 -25.09
C ALA A 508 7.06 -13.21 -25.86
N GLN A 509 7.96 -14.18 -25.65
CA GLN A 509 9.26 -14.29 -26.33
C GLN A 509 9.22 -15.21 -27.57
N VAL A 510 8.09 -15.88 -27.82
CA VAL A 510 7.82 -16.72 -29.00
C VAL A 510 6.84 -15.95 -29.89
#